data_AF-A0A8H5EWD5-F1
#
_entry.id   AF-A0A8H5EWD5-F1
#
_cell.length_a   1.000
_cell.length_b   1.000
_cell.length_c   1.000
_cell.angle_alpha   90.00
_cell.angle_beta   90.00
_cell.angle_gamma   90.00
#
_symmetry.space_group_name_H-M   'P 1'
#
loop_
_entity.id
_entity.type
_entity.pdbx_description
1 polymer ?
#
loop_
_entity_poly.entity_id
_entity_poly.type
_entity_poly.pdbx_seq_one_letter_code
_entity_poly.pdbx_strand_id
1 'polypeptide(L)'
;MGKVHTYLDKQGLNYVALRPTWFVENLARNYGYFNAIQNTLPTGRVPLGAVEDIAQAVFDAIVNFDTLPSREPILTGLELVSYPEVHASSSPSSSIRSANQCLGFLIPGRRNPSQGPRTANHTWMVVKAELICLPDVFSQYLADIEEDLEGGSEARLLEDPRIIKGKIGVTQWIEAHKGGFDIDTLSLVQVEERISLIAQGPGSWTLRIQIMGTTSKVLDLRQKKD
;
A
#
# COMPACT_ATOMS: atom_id res chain seq x y z
N MET A 1 11.19 15.01 12.06
CA MET A 1 10.26 15.66 11.10
C MET A 1 10.92 15.74 9.74
N GLY A 2 10.18 15.49 8.65
CA GLY A 2 10.71 15.54 7.28
C GLY A 2 10.94 16.97 6.79
N LYS A 3 11.81 17.16 5.78
CA LYS A 3 12.14 18.49 5.22
C LYS A 3 10.90 19.26 4.76
N VAL A 4 9.93 18.58 4.17
CA VAL A 4 8.65 19.17 3.72
C VAL A 4 7.86 19.70 4.92
N HIS A 5 7.71 18.90 5.99
CA HIS A 5 6.98 19.32 7.18
C HIS A 5 7.65 20.52 7.86
N THR A 6 8.98 20.50 7.98
CA THR A 6 9.74 21.65 8.51
C THR A 6 9.54 22.91 7.68
N TYR A 7 9.43 22.79 6.35
CA TYR A 7 9.13 23.93 5.48
C TYR A 7 7.72 24.47 5.75
N LEU A 8 6.70 23.60 5.81
CA LEU A 8 5.31 24.01 6.07
C LEU A 8 5.15 24.69 7.43
N ASP A 9 5.76 24.13 8.48
CA ASP A 9 5.80 24.75 9.82
C ASP A 9 6.43 26.16 9.77
N LYS A 10 7.53 26.34 9.05
CA LYS A 10 8.20 27.65 8.90
C LYS A 10 7.35 28.69 8.16
N GLN A 11 6.46 28.25 7.27
CA GLN A 11 5.53 29.14 6.58
C GLN A 11 4.30 29.49 7.45
N GLY A 12 4.17 28.91 8.65
CA GLY A 12 3.00 29.12 9.51
C GLY A 12 1.70 28.57 8.90
N LEU A 13 1.79 27.60 8.00
CA LEU A 13 0.63 27.00 7.35
C LEU A 13 0.00 25.96 8.29
N ASN A 14 -1.33 25.95 8.36
CA ASN A 14 -2.06 24.83 8.96
C ASN A 14 -2.12 23.69 7.95
N TYR A 15 -1.66 22.49 8.33
CA TYR A 15 -1.62 21.34 7.45
C TYR A 15 -1.81 20.03 8.22
N VAL A 16 -2.23 19.00 7.48
CA VAL A 16 -2.26 17.60 7.94
C VAL A 16 -1.35 16.79 7.03
N ALA A 17 -0.48 15.98 7.62
CA ALA A 17 0.33 15.02 6.87
C ALA A 17 -0.11 13.59 7.18
N LEU A 18 -1.00 13.05 6.35
CA LEU A 18 -1.44 11.67 6.45
C LEU A 18 -0.27 10.72 6.13
N ARG A 19 -0.10 9.69 6.96
CA ARG A 19 0.96 8.69 6.80
C ARG A 19 0.32 7.32 6.58
N PRO A 20 -0.16 7.02 5.36
CA PRO A 20 -0.69 5.70 5.09
C PRO A 20 0.42 4.66 5.14
N THR A 21 0.05 3.47 5.59
CA THR A 21 0.86 2.26 5.57
C THR A 21 0.78 1.62 4.18
N TRP A 22 0.68 0.29 4.11
CA TRP A 22 0.71 -0.48 2.89
C TRP A 22 -0.66 -0.50 2.21
N PHE A 23 -0.69 -0.46 0.89
CA PHE A 23 -1.94 -0.33 0.13
C PHE A 23 -2.39 -1.72 -0.30
N VAL A 24 -3.64 -2.08 -0.04
CA VAL A 24 -4.19 -3.37 -0.48
C VAL A 24 -4.26 -3.46 -2.02
N GLU A 25 -4.38 -2.32 -2.70
CA GLU A 25 -4.33 -2.17 -4.15
C GLU A 25 -3.01 -2.68 -4.75
N ASN A 26 -1.92 -2.65 -3.98
CA ASN A 26 -0.63 -3.21 -4.40
C ASN A 26 -0.72 -4.73 -4.64
N LEU A 27 -1.73 -5.42 -4.09
CA LEU A 27 -1.95 -6.83 -4.37
C LEU A 27 -2.31 -7.05 -5.84
N ALA A 28 -3.32 -6.31 -6.35
CA ALA A 28 -3.71 -6.40 -7.75
C ALA A 28 -2.59 -5.90 -8.67
N ARG A 29 -1.96 -4.77 -8.33
CA ARG A 29 -0.91 -4.16 -9.15
C ARG A 29 0.35 -5.02 -9.30
N ASN A 30 0.85 -5.57 -8.20
CA ASN A 30 2.13 -6.29 -8.21
C ASN A 30 1.96 -7.80 -8.44
N TYR A 31 0.80 -8.38 -8.11
CA TYR A 31 0.60 -9.83 -8.17
C TYR A 31 -0.49 -10.28 -9.15
N GLY A 32 -1.33 -9.37 -9.65
CA GLY A 32 -2.32 -9.69 -10.69
C GLY A 32 -1.69 -10.19 -11.98
N TYR A 33 -0.50 -9.68 -12.34
CA TYR A 33 0.18 -10.08 -13.58
C TYR A 33 0.78 -11.50 -13.52
N PHE A 34 1.34 -11.87 -12.36
CA PHE A 34 2.11 -13.12 -12.24
C PHE A 34 1.26 -14.32 -11.82
N ASN A 35 -0.04 -14.14 -11.61
CA ASN A 35 -0.91 -15.16 -11.03
C ASN A 35 -0.29 -15.78 -9.78
N ALA A 36 0.50 -14.98 -9.04
CA ALA A 36 1.23 -15.45 -7.88
C ALA A 36 1.69 -14.30 -7.00
N ILE A 37 1.54 -14.49 -5.68
CA ILE A 37 2.14 -13.59 -4.70
C ILE A 37 3.58 -14.04 -4.46
N GLN A 38 4.53 -13.23 -4.91
CA GLN A 38 5.97 -13.41 -4.70
C GLN A 38 6.49 -12.34 -3.73
N ASN A 39 6.72 -12.73 -2.49
CA ASN A 39 7.25 -11.87 -1.44
C ASN A 39 8.41 -12.58 -0.71
N THR A 40 9.18 -11.82 0.07
CA THR A 40 10.24 -12.38 0.93
C THR A 40 9.83 -12.49 2.40
N LEU A 41 8.55 -12.27 2.72
CA LEU A 41 7.99 -12.25 4.08
C LEU A 41 7.25 -13.56 4.38
N PRO A 42 7.95 -14.62 4.86
CA PRO A 42 7.30 -15.87 5.17
C PRO A 42 6.29 -15.74 6.32
N THR A 43 6.56 -14.87 7.31
CA THR A 43 5.68 -14.70 8.47
C THR A 43 5.33 -13.25 8.79
N GLY A 44 6.04 -12.28 8.18
CA GLY A 44 5.80 -10.85 8.32
C GLY A 44 4.33 -10.50 8.05
N ARG A 45 3.76 -9.74 8.99
CA ARG A 45 2.36 -9.30 8.90
C ARG A 45 2.31 -7.81 8.60
N VAL A 46 1.42 -7.44 7.69
CA VAL A 46 1.32 -6.12 7.12
C VAL A 46 -0.11 -5.60 7.25
N PRO A 47 -0.32 -4.35 7.67
CA PRO A 47 -1.64 -3.76 7.78
C PRO A 47 -2.04 -3.11 6.45
N LEU A 48 -2.54 -3.91 5.53
CA LEU A 48 -2.95 -3.43 4.20
C LEU A 48 -4.22 -2.55 4.31
N GLY A 49 -4.06 -1.25 4.10
CA GLY A 49 -5.14 -0.27 4.05
C GLY A 49 -5.69 -0.08 2.65
N ALA A 50 -7.01 0.12 2.53
CA ALA A 50 -7.66 0.44 1.28
C ALA A 50 -7.55 1.94 0.94
N VAL A 51 -7.43 2.26 -0.35
CA VAL A 51 -7.44 3.65 -0.83
C VAL A 51 -8.73 4.36 -0.44
N GLU A 52 -9.87 3.66 -0.34
CA GLU A 52 -11.11 4.27 0.15
C GLU A 52 -11.01 4.74 1.61
N ASP A 53 -10.34 3.99 2.48
CA ASP A 53 -10.12 4.40 3.87
C ASP A 53 -9.19 5.62 3.95
N ILE A 54 -8.18 5.67 3.08
CA ILE A 54 -7.28 6.83 2.94
C ILE A 54 -8.05 8.05 2.45
N ALA A 55 -8.91 7.88 1.44
CA ALA A 55 -9.73 8.96 0.90
C ALA A 55 -10.72 9.51 1.94
N GLN A 56 -11.30 8.63 2.76
CA GLN A 56 -12.15 9.04 3.87
C GLN A 56 -11.35 9.84 4.91
N ALA A 57 -10.14 9.40 5.27
CA ALA A 57 -9.28 10.13 6.19
C ALA A 57 -8.85 11.51 5.64
N VAL A 58 -8.61 11.63 4.33
CA VAL A 58 -8.39 12.93 3.65
C VAL A 58 -9.62 13.82 3.78
N PHE A 59 -10.81 13.27 3.53
CA PHE A 59 -12.05 14.02 3.67
C PHE A 59 -12.25 14.53 5.10
N ASP A 60 -12.05 13.67 6.08
CA ASP A 60 -12.16 14.02 7.51
C ASP A 60 -11.10 15.06 7.90
N ALA A 61 -9.88 14.98 7.36
CA ALA A 61 -8.86 16.00 7.59
C ALA A 61 -9.21 17.38 7.04
N ILE A 62 -10.00 17.44 5.95
CA ILE A 62 -10.43 18.68 5.32
C ILE A 62 -11.65 19.27 6.03
N VAL A 63 -12.63 18.43 6.38
CA VAL A 63 -13.94 18.88 6.87
C VAL A 63 -14.05 18.85 8.39
N ASN A 64 -13.36 17.91 9.04
CA ASN A 64 -13.48 17.61 10.46
C ASN A 64 -12.08 17.54 11.12
N PHE A 65 -11.21 18.52 10.83
CA PHE A 65 -9.81 18.51 11.27
C PHE A 65 -9.62 18.22 12.76
N ASP A 66 -10.46 18.78 13.62
CA ASP A 66 -10.38 18.63 15.09
C ASP A 66 -10.68 17.21 15.59
N THR A 67 -11.23 16.34 14.73
CA THR A 67 -11.50 14.93 15.07
C THR A 67 -10.31 14.01 14.85
N LEU A 68 -9.23 14.51 14.23
CA LEU A 68 -8.02 13.72 14.01
C LEU A 68 -7.23 13.56 15.32
N PRO A 69 -6.61 12.38 15.56
CA PRO A 69 -5.81 12.15 16.77
C PRO A 69 -4.51 12.97 16.78
N SER A 70 -4.08 13.50 15.63
CA SER A 70 -2.85 14.27 15.46
C SER A 70 -2.86 15.01 14.12
N ARG A 71 -1.97 16.00 13.97
CA ARG A 71 -1.62 16.62 12.67
C ARG A 71 -0.89 15.67 11.71
N GLU A 72 -0.35 14.57 12.23
CA GLU A 72 0.33 13.54 11.46
C GLU A 72 -0.26 12.15 11.76
N PRO A 73 -1.54 11.90 11.44
CA PRO A 73 -2.16 10.62 11.74
C PRO A 73 -1.57 9.51 10.86
N ILE A 74 -1.48 8.31 11.42
CA ILE A 74 -0.98 7.11 10.74
C ILE A 74 -2.20 6.30 10.29
N LEU A 75 -2.33 6.07 8.99
CA LEU A 75 -3.46 5.33 8.44
C LEU A 75 -3.07 3.88 8.21
N THR A 76 -3.75 2.98 8.90
CA THR A 76 -3.45 1.55 8.89
C THR A 76 -4.61 0.74 8.32
N GLY A 77 -4.33 -0.45 7.77
CA GLY A 77 -5.35 -1.43 7.45
C GLY A 77 -6.17 -1.92 8.66
N LEU A 78 -7.31 -2.56 8.38
CA LEU A 78 -8.20 -3.11 9.41
C LEU A 78 -7.54 -4.27 10.18
N GLU A 79 -6.66 -5.04 9.57
CA GLU A 79 -5.99 -6.16 10.23
C GLU A 79 -4.55 -6.31 9.75
N LEU A 80 -3.72 -6.89 10.62
CA LEU A 80 -2.40 -7.38 10.25
C LEU A 80 -2.58 -8.71 9.53
N VAL A 81 -2.20 -8.77 8.26
CA VAL A 81 -2.25 -10.01 7.47
C VAL A 81 -0.87 -10.40 6.99
N SER A 82 -0.57 -11.68 7.02
CA SER A 82 0.58 -12.25 6.34
C SER A 82 0.22 -12.55 4.88
N TYR A 83 1.20 -12.51 3.97
CA TYR A 83 0.94 -12.87 2.57
C TYR A 83 0.37 -14.29 2.37
N PRO A 84 0.73 -15.31 3.18
CA PRO A 84 0.03 -16.60 3.18
C PRO A 84 -1.47 -16.51 3.52
N GLU A 85 -1.85 -15.71 4.52
CA GLU A 85 -3.27 -15.46 4.85
C GLU A 85 -3.99 -14.75 3.71
N VAL A 86 -3.36 -13.75 3.09
CA VAL A 86 -3.88 -13.05 1.89
C VAL A 86 -4.16 -14.06 0.77
N HIS A 87 -3.19 -14.93 0.48
CA HIS A 87 -3.36 -15.98 -0.53
C HIS A 87 -4.48 -16.97 -0.17
N ALA A 88 -4.60 -17.36 1.11
CA ALA A 88 -5.68 -18.25 1.54
C ALA A 88 -7.07 -17.60 1.43
N SER A 89 -7.15 -16.27 1.57
CA SER A 89 -8.39 -15.50 1.44
C SER A 89 -8.87 -15.33 0.00
N SER A 90 -7.96 -15.42 -0.97
CA SER A 90 -8.30 -15.39 -2.38
C SER A 90 -8.89 -16.75 -2.79
N SER A 91 -10.16 -16.77 -3.23
CA SER A 91 -10.89 -18.00 -3.63
C SER A 91 -10.06 -18.90 -4.56
N PRO A 92 -10.18 -20.24 -4.54
CA PRO A 92 -9.48 -21.13 -5.47
C PRO A 92 -9.79 -20.87 -6.97
N SER A 93 -10.82 -20.08 -7.27
CA SER A 93 -11.13 -19.58 -8.62
C SER A 93 -10.35 -18.33 -9.02
N SER A 94 -9.75 -17.62 -8.06
CA SER A 94 -8.75 -16.59 -8.36
C SER A 94 -7.41 -17.29 -8.64
N SER A 95 -6.83 -17.03 -9.80
CA SER A 95 -5.64 -17.70 -10.32
C SER A 95 -4.34 -17.40 -9.56
N ILE A 96 -4.44 -16.87 -8.33
CA ILE A 96 -3.31 -16.49 -7.49
C ILE A 96 -2.72 -17.76 -6.85
N ARG A 97 -1.50 -18.13 -7.24
CA ARG A 97 -0.72 -19.22 -6.67
C ARG A 97 0.28 -18.68 -5.64
N SER A 98 0.44 -19.36 -4.51
CA SER A 98 1.47 -19.01 -3.54
C SER A 98 2.82 -19.42 -4.10
N ALA A 99 3.68 -18.45 -4.44
CA ALA A 99 5.03 -18.70 -4.92
C ALA A 99 6.07 -18.67 -3.78
N ASN A 100 5.66 -18.96 -2.55
CA ASN A 100 6.61 -19.19 -1.45
C ASN A 100 7.55 -20.39 -1.73
N GLN A 101 7.30 -21.18 -2.78
CA GLN A 101 8.17 -22.26 -3.25
C GLN A 101 9.27 -21.83 -4.25
N CYS A 102 9.28 -20.60 -4.76
CA CYS A 102 10.29 -20.20 -5.77
C CYS A 102 11.68 -19.91 -5.19
N LEU A 103 11.80 -19.73 -3.87
CA LEU A 103 13.08 -19.44 -3.21
C LEU A 103 14.07 -20.62 -3.25
N GLY A 104 13.61 -21.85 -3.46
CA GLY A 104 14.48 -23.04 -3.56
C GLY A 104 15.11 -23.26 -4.93
N PHE A 105 14.63 -22.61 -5.99
CA PHE A 105 14.89 -23.05 -7.37
C PHE A 105 15.83 -22.15 -8.20
N LEU A 106 16.13 -20.90 -7.80
CA LEU A 106 16.65 -19.91 -8.76
C LEU A 106 18.03 -19.30 -8.50
N ILE A 107 18.83 -19.74 -7.52
CA ILE A 107 20.21 -19.19 -7.39
C ILE A 107 21.30 -20.27 -7.24
N PRO A 108 21.74 -20.89 -8.35
CA PRO A 108 23.13 -21.30 -8.50
C PRO A 108 23.94 -20.13 -9.12
N GLY A 109 24.84 -19.51 -8.34
CA GLY A 109 26.11 -19.04 -8.92
C GLY A 109 26.42 -17.54 -9.06
N ARG A 110 25.68 -16.58 -8.46
CA ARG A 110 26.16 -15.19 -8.37
C ARG A 110 26.23 -14.69 -6.93
N ARG A 111 27.35 -14.97 -6.27
CA ARG A 111 27.77 -14.24 -5.06
C ARG A 111 28.67 -13.09 -5.48
N ASN A 112 28.32 -11.86 -5.13
CA ASN A 112 29.24 -10.74 -5.20
C ASN A 112 30.10 -10.76 -3.91
N PRO A 113 31.41 -11.05 -3.98
CA PRO A 113 32.23 -11.31 -2.79
C PRO A 113 32.51 -10.08 -1.90
N SER A 114 32.10 -8.89 -2.32
CA SER A 114 32.30 -7.63 -1.57
C SER A 114 31.22 -7.34 -0.52
N GLN A 115 30.13 -8.12 -0.48
CA GLN A 115 29.05 -7.92 0.46
C GLN A 115 29.00 -9.14 1.39
N GLY A 116 29.01 -8.89 2.71
CA GLY A 116 29.00 -9.93 3.75
C GLY A 116 27.78 -10.86 3.67
N PRO A 117 27.61 -11.79 4.63
CA PRO A 117 26.53 -12.77 4.57
C PRO A 117 25.16 -12.07 4.56
N ARG A 118 24.54 -11.98 3.37
CA ARG A 118 23.17 -11.51 3.17
C ARG A 118 22.23 -12.71 3.26
N THR A 119 21.05 -12.53 3.84
CA THR A 119 19.99 -13.55 3.86
C THR A 119 19.51 -13.83 2.42
N ALA A 120 18.91 -15.00 2.20
CA ALA A 120 18.37 -15.36 0.88
C ALA A 120 17.35 -14.33 0.37
N ASN A 121 16.58 -13.73 1.29
CA ASN A 121 15.60 -12.67 1.02
C ASN A 121 16.23 -11.42 0.41
N HIS A 122 17.35 -10.99 0.99
CA HIS A 122 18.07 -9.80 0.54
C HIS A 122 18.64 -9.97 -0.87
N THR A 123 19.10 -11.17 -1.22
CA THR A 123 19.61 -11.47 -2.57
C THR A 123 18.48 -11.43 -3.62
N TRP A 124 17.30 -11.95 -3.29
CA TRP A 124 16.16 -11.95 -4.22
C TRP A 124 15.61 -10.55 -4.48
N MET A 125 15.58 -9.67 -3.46
CA MET A 125 15.14 -8.29 -3.64
C MET A 125 16.08 -7.49 -4.52
N VAL A 126 17.39 -7.69 -4.42
CA VAL A 126 18.37 -7.09 -5.34
C VAL A 126 18.14 -7.59 -6.76
N VAL A 127 17.93 -8.90 -6.96
CA VAL A 127 17.64 -9.47 -8.29
C VAL A 127 16.31 -8.98 -8.86
N LYS A 128 15.25 -8.90 -8.04
CA LYS A 128 13.95 -8.34 -8.46
C LYS A 128 14.12 -6.88 -8.84
N ALA A 129 14.83 -6.10 -8.03
CA ALA A 129 15.05 -4.69 -8.27
C ALA A 129 15.91 -4.44 -9.52
N GLU A 130 16.92 -5.27 -9.80
CA GLU A 130 17.63 -5.30 -11.09
C GLU A 130 16.68 -5.61 -12.26
N LEU A 131 15.77 -6.57 -12.09
CA LEU A 131 14.78 -6.95 -13.11
C LEU A 131 13.78 -5.83 -13.42
N ILE A 132 13.48 -4.97 -12.46
CA ILE A 132 12.64 -3.76 -12.65
C ILE A 132 13.45 -2.46 -12.72
N CYS A 133 14.77 -2.56 -12.96
CA CYS A 133 15.69 -1.43 -13.17
C CYS A 133 15.69 -0.37 -12.06
N LEU A 134 15.48 -0.79 -10.80
CA LEU A 134 15.59 0.10 -9.65
C LEU A 134 17.06 0.38 -9.31
N PRO A 135 17.41 1.61 -8.89
CA PRO A 135 18.76 1.91 -8.41
C PRO A 135 19.14 1.07 -7.18
N ASP A 136 20.39 0.59 -7.09
CA ASP A 136 20.91 -0.26 -6.00
C ASP A 136 20.57 0.25 -4.60
N VAL A 137 20.68 1.56 -4.38
CA VAL A 137 20.38 2.20 -3.09
C VAL A 137 18.92 2.00 -2.70
N PHE A 138 18.01 2.03 -3.68
CA PHE A 138 16.60 1.81 -3.46
C PHE A 138 16.29 0.32 -3.25
N SER A 139 16.97 -0.57 -3.98
CA SER A 139 16.89 -2.02 -3.79
C SER A 139 17.28 -2.44 -2.37
N GLN A 140 18.36 -1.84 -1.85
CA GLN A 140 18.81 -2.04 -0.48
C GLN A 140 17.75 -1.59 0.54
N TYR A 141 17.21 -0.39 0.34
CA TYR A 141 16.18 0.17 1.21
C TYR A 141 14.92 -0.70 1.27
N LEU A 142 14.48 -1.26 0.13
CA LEU A 142 13.34 -2.18 0.11
C LEU A 142 13.62 -3.49 0.86
N ALA A 143 14.84 -4.03 0.74
CA ALA A 143 15.22 -5.23 1.47
C ALA A 143 15.25 -5.00 2.98
N ASP A 144 15.77 -3.84 3.42
CA ASP A 144 15.80 -3.46 4.83
C ASP A 144 14.36 -3.30 5.38
N ILE A 145 13.46 -2.70 4.60
CA ILE A 145 12.03 -2.62 4.97
C ILE A 145 11.44 -4.02 5.15
N GLU A 146 11.64 -4.93 4.20
CA GLU A 146 11.08 -6.27 4.28
C GLU A 146 11.66 -7.06 5.48
N GLU A 147 12.93 -6.89 5.80
CA GLU A 147 13.53 -7.48 7.01
C GLU A 147 12.88 -6.92 8.29
N ASP A 148 12.65 -5.61 8.36
CA ASP A 148 11.95 -4.98 9.49
C ASP A 148 10.49 -5.46 9.62
N LEU A 149 9.79 -5.65 8.50
CA LEU A 149 8.43 -6.21 8.47
C LEU A 149 8.39 -7.64 9.02
N GLU A 150 9.34 -8.48 8.60
CA GLU A 150 9.48 -9.85 9.12
C GLU A 150 9.77 -9.82 10.63
N GLY A 151 10.55 -8.84 11.08
CA GLY A 151 10.78 -8.55 12.50
C GLY A 151 9.59 -7.93 13.24
N GLY A 152 8.42 -7.79 12.61
CA GLY A 152 7.18 -7.31 13.23
C GLY A 152 7.11 -5.78 13.45
N SER A 153 7.79 -4.99 12.62
CA SER A 153 7.76 -3.51 12.71
C SER A 153 6.35 -2.93 12.68
N GLU A 154 5.47 -3.47 11.84
CA GLU A 154 4.09 -2.99 11.72
C GLU A 154 3.24 -3.29 12.96
N ALA A 155 3.49 -4.42 13.65
CA ALA A 155 2.81 -4.72 14.89
C ALA A 155 3.16 -3.69 15.98
N ARG A 156 4.42 -3.25 16.03
CA ARG A 156 4.85 -2.16 16.92
C ARG A 156 4.26 -0.82 16.49
N LEU A 157 4.14 -0.57 15.18
CA LEU A 157 3.49 0.64 14.67
C LEU A 157 2.05 0.74 15.16
N LEU A 158 1.32 -0.37 15.28
CA LEU A 158 -0.07 -0.42 15.77
C LEU A 158 -0.28 0.08 17.20
N GLU A 159 0.79 0.25 17.98
CA GLU A 159 0.75 0.80 19.33
C GLU A 159 0.82 2.35 19.35
N ASP A 160 1.04 2.99 18.18
CA ASP A 160 1.17 4.44 18.08
C ASP A 160 -0.19 5.14 18.31
N PRO A 161 -0.28 6.12 19.23
CA PRO A 161 -1.53 6.81 19.55
C PRO A 161 -2.09 7.65 18.40
N ARG A 162 -1.31 7.88 17.33
CA ARG A 162 -1.74 8.64 16.14
C ARG A 162 -2.51 7.79 15.14
N ILE A 163 -2.76 6.52 15.44
CA ILE A 163 -3.37 5.60 14.49
C ILE A 163 -4.84 5.88 14.24
N ILE A 164 -5.18 5.85 12.96
CA ILE A 164 -6.54 5.73 12.46
C ILE A 164 -6.63 4.40 11.70
N LYS A 165 -7.52 3.55 12.17
CA LYS A 165 -7.72 2.22 11.61
C LYS A 165 -8.72 2.25 10.46
N GLY A 166 -8.34 1.70 9.32
CA GLY A 166 -9.21 1.49 8.18
C GLY A 166 -10.37 0.55 8.53
N LYS A 167 -11.42 0.60 7.71
CA LYS A 167 -12.65 -0.16 7.91
C LYS A 167 -12.78 -1.32 6.93
N ILE A 168 -12.05 -1.29 5.83
CA ILE A 168 -12.11 -2.32 4.80
C ILE A 168 -11.07 -3.40 5.11
N GLY A 169 -11.55 -4.63 5.33
CA GLY A 169 -10.71 -5.80 5.49
C GLY A 169 -10.13 -6.29 4.16
N VAL A 170 -9.01 -7.01 4.21
CA VAL A 170 -8.30 -7.44 2.99
C VAL A 170 -9.14 -8.42 2.18
N THR A 171 -9.76 -9.41 2.84
CA THR A 171 -10.66 -10.37 2.19
C THR A 171 -11.84 -9.68 1.52
N GLN A 172 -12.44 -8.70 2.21
CA GLN A 172 -13.55 -7.92 1.67
C GLN A 172 -13.11 -7.14 0.42
N TRP A 173 -11.93 -6.52 0.46
CA TRP A 173 -11.40 -5.77 -0.68
C TRP A 173 -11.11 -6.70 -1.86
N ILE A 174 -10.47 -7.86 -1.64
CA ILE A 174 -10.16 -8.83 -2.70
C ILE A 174 -11.44 -9.32 -3.37
N GLU A 175 -12.47 -9.69 -2.61
CA GLU A 175 -13.73 -10.18 -3.18
C GLU A 175 -14.43 -9.11 -4.04
N ALA A 176 -14.38 -7.85 -3.62
CA ALA A 176 -14.93 -6.72 -4.38
C ALA A 176 -14.15 -6.39 -5.66
N HIS A 177 -12.86 -6.76 -5.73
CA HIS A 177 -11.94 -6.39 -6.82
C HIS A 177 -11.36 -7.60 -7.58
N LYS A 178 -11.94 -8.80 -7.40
CA LYS A 178 -11.43 -10.04 -8.00
C LYS A 178 -11.23 -9.99 -9.53
N GLY A 179 -12.03 -9.19 -10.25
CA GLY A 179 -11.86 -9.00 -11.71
C GLY A 179 -10.59 -8.25 -12.12
N GLY A 180 -9.89 -7.60 -11.17
CA GLY A 180 -8.58 -6.98 -11.39
C GLY A 180 -7.41 -7.98 -11.33
N PHE A 181 -7.67 -9.24 -10.99
CA PHE A 181 -6.69 -10.33 -10.97
C PHE A 181 -6.79 -11.24 -12.19
N ASP A 182 -7.77 -11.03 -13.07
CA ASP A 182 -7.91 -11.79 -14.31
C ASP A 182 -6.92 -11.25 -15.37
N ILE A 183 -6.08 -12.13 -15.91
CA ILE A 183 -5.07 -11.75 -16.92
C ILE A 183 -5.71 -11.23 -18.20
N ASP A 184 -6.92 -11.69 -18.53
CA ASP A 184 -7.65 -11.28 -19.74
C ASP A 184 -8.16 -9.83 -19.68
N THR A 185 -8.27 -9.24 -18.48
CA THR A 185 -8.64 -7.82 -18.30
C THR A 185 -7.42 -6.89 -18.15
N LEU A 186 -6.24 -7.44 -17.85
CA LEU A 186 -4.98 -6.70 -17.73
C LEU A 186 -4.29 -6.50 -19.09
N SER A 187 -5.00 -5.87 -20.04
CA SER A 187 -4.30 -5.15 -21.11
C SER A 187 -3.39 -4.08 -20.48
N LEU A 188 -2.23 -3.81 -21.07
CA LEU A 188 -1.18 -2.86 -20.62
C LEU A 188 -1.68 -1.40 -20.47
N VAL A 189 -2.71 -1.16 -19.68
CA VAL A 189 -3.18 0.14 -19.29
C VAL A 189 -2.31 0.56 -18.11
N GLN A 190 -1.45 1.54 -18.33
CA GLN A 190 -0.85 2.28 -17.22
C GLN A 190 -2.01 2.80 -16.36
N VAL A 191 -2.20 2.18 -15.19
CA VAL A 191 -3.15 2.66 -14.20
C VAL A 191 -2.57 3.96 -13.63
N GLU A 192 -2.94 5.09 -14.22
CA GLU A 192 -2.76 6.38 -13.58
C GLU A 192 -3.86 6.56 -12.54
N GLU A 193 -3.45 6.70 -11.28
CA GLU A 193 -4.33 7.12 -10.20
C GLU A 193 -4.33 8.65 -10.15
N ARG A 194 -5.48 9.25 -10.41
CA ARG A 194 -5.69 10.68 -10.25
C ARG A 194 -6.71 10.93 -9.15
N ILE A 195 -6.25 11.55 -8.07
CA ILE A 195 -7.11 12.14 -7.05
C ILE A 195 -7.30 13.60 -7.41
N SER A 196 -8.54 14.02 -7.63
CA SER A 196 -8.89 15.40 -7.97
C SER A 196 -9.99 15.89 -7.03
N LEU A 197 -9.74 17.02 -6.37
CA LEU A 197 -10.75 17.74 -5.61
C LEU A 197 -11.29 18.88 -6.49
N ILE A 198 -12.58 18.84 -6.82
CA ILE A 198 -13.21 19.81 -7.72
C ILE A 198 -14.21 20.64 -6.90
N ALA A 199 -14.02 21.95 -6.84
CA ALA A 199 -14.99 22.87 -6.26
C ALA A 199 -16.22 22.98 -7.18
N GLN A 200 -17.42 22.73 -6.64
CA GLN A 200 -18.69 22.85 -7.37
C GLN A 200 -19.47 24.13 -6.99
N GLY A 201 -19.00 24.86 -5.99
CA GLY A 201 -19.62 26.08 -5.47
C GLY A 201 -19.23 26.34 -4.01
N PRO A 202 -19.74 27.40 -3.37
CA PRO A 202 -19.47 27.69 -1.96
C PRO A 202 -19.93 26.52 -1.07
N GLY A 203 -18.99 25.87 -0.37
CA GLY A 203 -19.26 24.73 0.52
C GLY A 203 -19.57 23.40 -0.18
N SER A 204 -19.32 23.29 -1.49
CA SER A 204 -19.58 22.06 -2.25
C SER A 204 -18.34 21.60 -2.99
N TRP A 205 -17.94 20.34 -2.75
CA TRP A 205 -16.75 19.74 -3.34
C TRP A 205 -17.09 18.35 -3.88
N THR A 206 -16.42 17.96 -4.95
CA THR A 206 -16.44 16.58 -5.44
C THR A 206 -15.04 16.03 -5.33
N LEU A 207 -14.87 14.95 -4.58
CA LEU A 207 -13.65 14.16 -4.63
C LEU A 207 -13.81 13.12 -5.73
N ARG A 208 -13.01 13.26 -6.79
CA ARG A 208 -12.94 12.29 -7.87
C ARG A 208 -11.68 11.48 -7.70
N ILE A 209 -11.85 10.18 -7.53
CA ILE A 209 -10.75 9.20 -7.58
C ILE A 209 -10.91 8.47 -8.90
N GLN A 210 -10.05 8.80 -9.86
CA GLN A 210 -10.02 8.16 -11.15
C GLN A 210 -8.89 7.15 -11.17
N ILE A 211 -9.26 5.87 -11.29
CA ILE A 211 -8.34 4.75 -11.48
C ILE A 211 -8.57 4.30 -12.92
N MET A 212 -7.65 4.62 -13.84
CA MET A 212 -7.81 4.23 -15.24
C MET A 212 -7.68 2.70 -15.38
N GLY A 213 -8.73 2.04 -15.84
CA GLY A 213 -8.83 0.56 -15.93
C GLY A 213 -9.98 -0.04 -15.11
N THR A 214 -10.60 0.73 -14.21
CA THR A 214 -11.80 0.34 -13.46
C THR A 214 -12.87 1.45 -13.47
N THR A 215 -14.08 1.13 -13.03
CA THR A 215 -15.19 2.09 -12.92
C THR A 215 -14.81 3.23 -11.98
N SER A 216 -14.83 4.47 -12.49
CA SER A 216 -14.54 5.66 -11.66
C SER A 216 -15.57 5.78 -10.52
N LYS A 217 -15.09 5.87 -9.27
CA LYS A 217 -15.94 6.20 -8.12
C LYS A 217 -15.93 7.72 -7.92
N VAL A 218 -17.12 8.32 -7.89
CA VAL A 218 -17.32 9.73 -7.57
C VAL A 218 -17.94 9.80 -6.19
N LEU A 219 -17.25 10.45 -5.25
CA LEU A 219 -17.83 10.78 -3.95
C LEU A 219 -18.31 12.24 -3.98
N ASP A 220 -19.61 12.44 -3.87
CA ASP A 220 -20.20 13.77 -3.70
C ASP A 220 -20.08 14.18 -2.23
N LEU A 221 -19.31 15.23 -1.98
CA LEU A 221 -19.04 15.74 -0.65
C LEU A 221 -19.82 17.04 -0.44
N ARG A 222 -20.93 16.97 0.28
CA ARG A 222 -21.69 18.15 0.69
C ARG A 222 -21.38 18.49 2.13
N GLN A 223 -21.05 19.75 2.41
CA GLN A 223 -21.03 20.25 3.77
C GLN A 223 -22.44 20.14 4.35
N LYS A 224 -22.62 19.42 5.46
CA LYS A 224 -23.86 19.51 6.24
C LYS A 224 -23.92 20.93 6.79
N LYS A 225 -24.94 21.69 6.39
CA LYS A 225 -25.33 22.88 7.14
C LYS A 225 -25.96 22.41 8.44
N ASP A 226 -25.30 22.68 9.55
CA ASP A 226 -25.96 22.76 10.86
C ASP A 226 -26.90 23.97 10.90
#